data_AF-A0A1I0QER5-F1
#
_entry.id   AF-A0A1I0QER5-F1
#
_cell.length_a   1.000
_cell.length_b   1.000
_cell.length_c   1.000
_cell.angle_alpha   90.00
_cell.angle_beta   90.00
_cell.angle_gamma   90.00
#
_symmetry.space_group_name_H-M   'P 1'
#
loop_
_entity.id
_entity.type
_entity.pdbx_description
1 polymer ?
#
loop_
_entity_poly.entity_id
_entity_poly.type
_entity_poly.pdbx_seq_one_letter_code
_entity_poly.pdbx_strand_id
1 'polypeptide(L)'
;MRHFKLRHPSARDIASFGGAAITGALIVSALVLPAPASQTLAAWVQAFGSIVAIAVAYMVGARQSRAAIEAVEATQRGVVEDRKRGLFAVVQAADYQADEIRLVMGRDVPREELPWVYSRVVTQRIARALESLPLYEIGADGGVAAILSMRDQFLLLEDALETYIAGPWNHSELKKTLDLYRRPEDYRELDRALETANKVLIHNVVIHLNRIRADYNEVRQAMFPKSSTDQ
;
A
#
# COMPACT_ATOMS: atom_id res chain seq x y z
N MET A 1 -15.34 24.92 20.92
CA MET A 1 -14.78 23.63 21.36
C MET A 1 -13.33 23.84 21.79
N ARG A 2 -13.03 23.80 23.09
CA ARG A 2 -11.68 24.00 23.63
C ARG A 2 -10.98 22.63 23.74
N HIS A 3 -9.89 22.45 23.00
CA HIS A 3 -9.04 21.26 23.09
C HIS A 3 -8.41 21.17 24.48
N PHE A 4 -8.80 20.14 25.24
CA PHE A 4 -8.20 19.80 26.53
C PHE A 4 -6.87 19.09 26.27
N LYS A 5 -5.76 19.83 26.37
CA LYS A 5 -4.40 19.30 26.19
C LYS A 5 -4.00 18.60 27.49
N LEU A 6 -4.15 17.28 27.55
CA LEU A 6 -3.70 16.46 28.68
C LEU A 6 -2.17 16.57 28.78
N ARG A 7 -1.71 17.29 29.80
CA ARG A 7 -0.29 17.52 30.09
C ARG A 7 0.24 16.24 30.73
N HIS A 8 0.91 15.40 29.97
CA HIS A 8 1.60 14.24 30.52
C HIS A 8 2.69 14.71 31.48
N PRO A 9 2.74 14.19 32.72
CA PRO A 9 3.79 14.54 33.67
C PRO A 9 5.15 14.19 33.08
N SER A 10 6.11 15.10 33.19
CA SER A 10 7.44 14.88 32.64
C SER A 10 8.16 13.83 33.51
N ALA A 11 9.05 13.03 32.91
CA ALA A 11 9.83 12.03 33.65
C ALA A 11 10.64 12.62 34.82
N ARG A 12 10.89 13.93 34.82
CA ARG A 12 11.53 14.67 35.92
C ARG A 12 10.61 14.87 37.13
N ASP A 13 9.29 14.96 36.92
CA ASP A 13 8.32 15.16 37.99
C ASP A 13 8.08 13.87 38.79
N ILE A 14 8.17 12.70 38.16
CA ILE A 14 8.01 11.41 38.84
C ILE A 14 9.24 11.09 39.71
N ALA A 15 10.44 11.51 39.29
CA ALA A 15 11.67 11.31 40.05
C ALA A 15 11.76 12.18 41.32
N SER A 16 11.14 13.37 41.34
CA SER A 16 11.20 14.28 42.50
C SER A 16 10.31 13.82 43.67
N PHE A 17 9.16 13.20 43.40
CA PHE A 17 8.27 12.69 44.45
C PHE A 17 8.80 11.42 45.13
N GLY A 18 9.48 10.53 44.40
CA GLY A 18 10.09 9.33 44.98
C GLY A 18 11.26 9.65 45.92
N GLY A 19 12.09 10.63 45.56
CA GLY A 19 13.23 11.07 46.39
C GLY A 19 12.81 11.74 47.70
N ALA A 20 11.78 12.60 47.67
CA ALA A 20 11.33 13.33 48.86
C ALA A 20 10.73 12.42 49.95
N ALA A 21 9.99 11.38 49.58
CA ALA A 21 9.35 10.47 50.53
C ALA A 21 10.37 9.55 51.23
N ILE A 22 11.37 9.04 50.49
CA ILE A 22 12.44 8.18 51.05
C ILE A 22 13.35 9.01 51.98
N THR A 23 13.66 10.25 51.59
CA THR A 23 14.47 11.17 52.42
C THR A 23 13.73 11.55 53.71
N GLY A 24 12.42 11.80 53.63
CA GLY A 24 11.60 12.14 54.80
C GLY A 24 11.45 10.99 55.82
N ALA A 25 11.26 9.75 55.36
CA ALA A 25 11.12 8.59 56.24
C ALA A 25 12.42 8.24 56.99
N LEU A 26 13.59 8.43 56.36
CA LEU A 26 14.90 8.23 57.00
C LEU A 26 15.17 9.26 58.11
N ILE A 27 14.74 10.52 57.93
CA ILE A 27 14.94 11.59 58.91
C ILE A 27 14.07 11.36 60.16
N VAL A 28 12.82 10.92 60.00
CA VAL A 28 11.91 10.67 61.14
C VAL A 28 12.33 9.43 61.94
N SER A 29 12.82 8.38 61.29
CA SER A 29 13.33 7.17 61.97
C SER A 29 14.60 7.44 62.80
N ALA A 30 15.41 8.42 62.42
CA ALA A 30 16.64 8.77 63.13
C ALA A 30 16.37 9.59 64.42
N LEU A 31 15.20 10.22 64.54
CA LEU A 31 14.88 11.15 65.63
C LEU A 31 14.13 10.51 66.81
N VAL A 32 13.63 9.27 66.70
CA VAL A 32 12.63 8.72 67.65
C VAL A 32 13.10 7.44 68.39
N LEU A 33 14.27 6.86 68.09
CA LEU A 33 14.68 5.57 68.67
C LEU A 33 15.91 5.63 69.62
N PRO A 34 15.88 4.96 70.78
CA PRO A 34 16.99 4.92 71.74
C PRO A 34 18.22 4.17 71.21
N ALA A 35 19.40 4.70 71.56
CA ALA A 35 20.70 4.48 70.92
C ALA A 35 21.30 3.05 70.85
N PRO A 36 20.97 2.04 71.70
CA PRO A 36 21.61 0.73 71.58
C PRO A 36 20.87 -0.28 70.67
N ALA A 37 19.61 -0.02 70.30
CA ALA A 37 18.85 -0.87 69.35
C ALA A 37 18.83 -0.29 67.92
N SER A 38 19.30 0.95 67.75
CA SER A 38 19.22 1.70 66.50
C SER A 38 20.19 1.20 65.42
N GLN A 39 21.37 0.68 65.79
CA GLN A 39 22.32 0.13 64.82
C GLN A 39 21.82 -1.15 64.16
N THR A 40 21.25 -2.06 64.96
CA THR A 40 20.70 -3.34 64.46
C THR A 40 19.45 -3.10 63.61
N LEU A 41 18.58 -2.17 64.04
CA LEU A 41 17.39 -1.79 63.28
C LEU A 41 17.77 -1.09 61.95
N ALA A 42 18.75 -0.19 61.98
CA ALA A 42 19.23 0.50 60.78
C ALA A 42 19.86 -0.47 59.77
N ALA A 43 20.67 -1.43 60.24
CA ALA A 43 21.25 -2.47 59.38
C ALA A 43 20.17 -3.34 58.71
N TRP A 44 19.10 -3.67 59.44
CA TRP A 44 17.96 -4.42 58.90
C TRP A 44 17.17 -3.61 57.86
N VAL A 45 16.83 -2.36 58.17
CA VAL A 45 16.12 -1.46 57.25
C VAL A 45 16.94 -1.21 55.97
N GLN A 46 18.25 -1.07 56.08
CA GLN A 46 19.14 -0.90 54.93
C GLN A 46 19.19 -2.16 54.04
N ALA A 47 19.28 -3.35 54.64
CA ALA A 47 19.29 -4.60 53.91
C ALA A 47 17.97 -4.81 53.14
N PHE A 48 16.82 -4.62 53.80
CA PHE A 48 15.51 -4.74 53.15
C PHE A 48 15.25 -3.63 52.12
N GLY A 49 15.69 -2.41 52.40
CA GLY A 49 15.59 -1.27 51.49
C GLY A 49 16.32 -1.51 50.17
N SER A 50 17.51 -2.14 50.21
CA SER A 50 18.27 -2.48 48.99
C SER A 50 17.55 -3.51 48.10
N ILE A 51 16.93 -4.53 48.70
CA ILE A 51 16.19 -5.57 47.98
C ILE A 51 14.93 -4.97 47.32
N VAL A 52 14.19 -4.14 48.06
CA VAL A 52 12.99 -3.45 47.53
C VAL A 52 13.37 -2.49 46.41
N ALA A 53 14.46 -1.73 46.54
CA ALA A 53 14.93 -0.82 45.51
C ALA A 53 15.30 -1.57 44.21
N ILE A 54 15.99 -2.71 44.30
CA ILE A 54 16.32 -3.56 43.15
C ILE A 54 15.04 -4.11 42.50
N ALA A 55 14.07 -4.58 43.29
CA ALA A 55 12.80 -5.10 42.78
C ALA A 55 12.00 -4.03 42.03
N VAL A 56 11.92 -2.81 42.58
CA VAL A 56 11.26 -1.67 41.94
C VAL A 56 11.99 -1.26 40.66
N ALA A 57 13.32 -1.14 40.70
CA ALA A 57 14.11 -0.82 39.52
C ALA A 57 13.93 -1.86 38.40
N TYR A 58 13.88 -3.15 38.75
CA TYR A 58 13.61 -4.24 37.81
C TYR A 58 12.21 -4.15 37.20
N MET A 59 11.17 -3.91 38.01
CA MET A 59 9.79 -3.77 37.51
C MET A 59 9.62 -2.56 36.59
N VAL A 60 10.25 -1.43 36.92
CA VAL A 60 10.23 -0.22 36.08
C VAL A 60 10.99 -0.47 34.78
N GLY A 61 12.18 -1.09 34.84
CA GLY A 61 12.96 -1.46 33.66
C GLY A 61 12.21 -2.43 32.74
N ALA A 62 11.57 -3.46 33.30
CA ALA A 62 10.78 -4.43 32.54
C ALA A 62 9.56 -3.78 31.84
N ARG A 63 8.86 -2.85 32.51
CA ARG A 63 7.75 -2.10 31.91
C ARG A 63 8.23 -1.15 30.81
N GLN A 64 9.33 -0.44 31.02
CA GLN A 64 9.91 0.45 30.01
C GLN A 64 10.41 -0.32 28.79
N SER A 65 11.04 -1.48 28.98
CA SER A 65 11.49 -2.35 27.89
C SER A 65 10.33 -2.88 27.06
N ARG A 66 9.24 -3.34 27.70
CA ARG A 66 8.03 -3.79 26.98
C ARG A 66 7.39 -2.65 26.18
N ALA A 67 7.20 -1.49 26.79
CA ALA A 67 6.63 -0.33 26.10
C ALA A 67 7.51 0.14 24.93
N ALA A 68 8.83 0.06 25.06
CA ALA A 68 9.76 0.38 23.97
C ALA A 68 9.65 -0.62 22.81
N ILE A 69 9.55 -1.93 23.10
CA ILE A 69 9.35 -2.97 22.08
C ILE A 69 8.01 -2.75 21.36
N GLU A 70 6.91 -2.54 22.11
CA GLU A 70 5.59 -2.28 21.54
C GLU A 70 5.58 -1.02 20.65
N ALA A 71 6.25 0.06 21.06
CA ALA A 71 6.37 1.28 20.27
C ALA A 71 7.17 1.05 18.97
N VAL A 72 8.26 0.27 19.03
CA VAL A 72 9.07 -0.08 17.86
C VAL A 72 8.25 -0.96 16.90
N GLU A 73 7.55 -1.97 17.40
CA GLU A 73 6.69 -2.82 16.57
C GLU A 73 5.57 -2.02 15.89
N ALA A 74 4.90 -1.12 16.63
CA ALA A 74 3.87 -0.25 16.08
C ALA A 74 4.43 0.66 14.97
N THR A 75 5.63 1.22 15.18
CA THR A 75 6.30 2.06 14.19
C THR A 75 6.69 1.25 12.95
N GLN A 76 7.22 0.03 13.12
CA GLN A 76 7.58 -0.84 12.00
C GLN A 76 6.36 -1.25 11.18
N ARG A 77 5.23 -1.58 11.83
CA ARG A 77 3.97 -1.87 11.13
C ARG A 77 3.49 -0.67 10.31
N GLY A 78 3.53 0.54 10.89
CA GLY A 78 3.19 1.77 10.17
C GLY A 78 4.04 2.01 8.94
N VAL A 79 5.37 1.81 9.04
CA VAL A 79 6.29 1.96 7.90
C VAL A 79 5.98 0.95 6.78
N VAL A 80 5.65 -0.29 7.12
CA VAL A 80 5.27 -1.32 6.13
C VAL A 80 3.94 -0.94 5.45
N GLU A 81 2.96 -0.48 6.21
CA GLU A 81 1.66 -0.04 5.66
C GLU A 81 1.80 1.17 4.72
N ASP A 82 2.56 2.18 5.11
CA ASP A 82 2.78 3.38 4.29
C ASP A 82 3.52 3.05 3.00
N ARG A 83 4.49 2.14 3.08
CA ARG A 83 5.20 1.61 1.91
C ARG A 83 4.24 0.85 0.99
N LYS A 84 3.40 -0.05 1.51
CA LYS A 84 2.36 -0.74 0.73
C LYS A 84 1.40 0.23 0.05
N ARG A 85 0.99 1.31 0.73
CA ARG A 85 0.15 2.37 0.14
C ARG A 85 0.87 3.08 -1.01
N GLY A 86 2.16 3.39 -0.86
CA GLY A 86 2.97 3.98 -1.91
C GLY A 86 3.07 3.09 -3.16
N LEU A 87 3.31 1.79 -2.96
CA LEU A 87 3.33 0.81 -4.05
C LEU A 87 1.96 0.69 -4.72
N PHE A 88 0.90 0.61 -3.92
CA PHE A 88 -0.47 0.52 -4.42
C PHE A 88 -0.89 1.76 -5.21
N ALA A 89 -0.39 2.94 -4.88
CA ALA A 89 -0.66 4.16 -5.64
C ALA A 89 -0.18 4.07 -7.10
N VAL A 90 0.94 3.38 -7.36
CA VAL A 90 1.42 3.14 -8.73
C VAL A 90 0.47 2.20 -9.49
N VAL A 91 0.02 1.13 -8.83
CA VAL A 91 -0.95 0.17 -9.38
C VAL A 91 -2.31 0.84 -9.63
N GLN A 92 -2.73 1.73 -8.74
CA GLN A 92 -3.94 2.55 -8.89
C GLN A 92 -3.82 3.55 -10.04
N ALA A 93 -2.66 4.21 -10.22
CA ALA A 93 -2.44 5.09 -11.36
C ALA A 93 -2.49 4.33 -12.69
N ALA A 94 -1.99 3.09 -12.71
CA ALA A 94 -2.09 2.22 -13.88
C ALA A 94 -3.56 1.86 -14.19
N ASP A 95 -4.32 1.39 -13.21
CA ASP A 95 -5.76 1.11 -13.37
C ASP A 95 -6.55 2.35 -13.82
N TYR A 96 -6.23 3.53 -13.26
CA TYR A 96 -6.85 4.79 -13.67
C TYR A 96 -6.60 5.09 -15.16
N GLN A 97 -5.36 4.96 -15.64
CA GLN A 97 -5.06 5.14 -17.07
C GLN A 97 -5.81 4.13 -17.96
N ALA A 98 -5.92 2.89 -17.52
CA ALA A 98 -6.68 1.88 -18.25
C ALA A 98 -8.18 2.23 -18.29
N ASP A 99 -8.73 2.79 -17.22
CA ASP A 99 -10.13 3.22 -17.17
C ASP A 99 -10.40 4.42 -18.08
N GLU A 100 -9.49 5.40 -18.16
CA GLU A 100 -9.59 6.51 -19.12
C GLU A 100 -9.65 6.01 -20.57
N ILE A 101 -8.81 5.02 -20.93
CA ILE A 101 -8.86 4.39 -22.25
C ILE A 101 -10.18 3.64 -22.44
N ARG A 102 -10.64 2.90 -21.42
CA ARG A 102 -11.93 2.18 -21.46
C ARG A 102 -13.10 3.11 -21.71
N LEU A 103 -13.13 4.29 -21.08
CA LEU A 103 -14.19 5.28 -21.25
C LEU A 103 -14.30 5.79 -22.68
N VAL A 104 -13.18 5.93 -23.39
CA VAL A 104 -13.16 6.30 -24.81
C VAL A 104 -13.61 5.13 -25.68
N MET A 105 -13.10 3.93 -25.42
CA MET A 105 -13.45 2.74 -26.22
C MET A 105 -14.91 2.31 -26.08
N GLY A 106 -15.57 2.64 -24.96
CA GLY A 106 -16.97 2.30 -24.71
C GLY A 106 -17.99 3.30 -25.27
N ARG A 107 -17.53 4.46 -25.74
CA ARG A 107 -18.35 5.43 -26.47
C ARG A 107 -18.17 5.14 -27.97
N ASP A 108 -19.17 5.45 -28.80
CA ASP A 108 -19.02 5.43 -30.28
C ASP A 108 -18.11 6.60 -30.75
N VAL A 109 -16.94 6.72 -30.13
CA VAL A 109 -16.00 7.81 -30.37
C VAL A 109 -15.31 7.56 -31.70
N PRO A 110 -15.22 8.58 -32.56
CA PRO A 110 -14.39 8.51 -33.75
C PRO A 110 -12.98 8.05 -33.37
N ARG A 111 -12.40 7.15 -34.17
CA ARG A 111 -11.00 6.71 -34.03
C ARG A 111 -10.02 7.88 -33.95
N GLU A 112 -10.37 8.99 -34.60
CA GLU A 112 -9.60 10.25 -34.61
C GLU A 112 -9.43 10.88 -33.23
N GLU A 113 -10.30 10.57 -32.25
CA GLU A 113 -10.18 11.13 -30.91
C GLU A 113 -9.25 10.33 -29.98
N LEU A 114 -8.96 9.07 -30.34
CA LEU A 114 -8.14 8.18 -29.51
C LEU A 114 -6.73 8.72 -29.22
N PRO A 115 -6.02 9.39 -30.17
CA PRO A 115 -4.71 9.99 -29.90
C PRO A 115 -4.70 11.10 -28.83
N TRP A 116 -5.85 11.67 -28.47
CA TRP A 116 -5.93 12.68 -27.40
C TRP A 116 -5.92 12.06 -26.01
N VAL A 117 -6.37 10.81 -25.88
CA VAL A 117 -6.48 10.11 -24.59
C VAL A 117 -5.38 9.04 -24.44
N TYR A 118 -4.96 8.46 -25.56
CA TYR A 118 -3.87 7.51 -25.61
C TYR A 118 -2.55 8.19 -25.99
N SER A 119 -1.53 7.97 -25.15
CA SER A 119 -0.14 8.29 -25.46
C SER A 119 0.72 7.06 -25.22
N ARG A 120 1.36 6.57 -26.28
CA ARG A 120 2.34 5.47 -26.23
C ARG A 120 3.37 5.67 -25.12
N VAL A 121 3.88 6.90 -24.98
CA VAL A 121 4.88 7.26 -23.97
C VAL A 121 4.34 7.07 -22.55
N VAL A 122 3.08 7.41 -22.30
CA VAL A 122 2.45 7.26 -20.98
C VAL A 122 2.28 5.77 -20.64
N THR A 123 1.75 4.98 -21.57
CA THR A 123 1.58 3.52 -21.41
C THR A 123 2.90 2.82 -21.11
N GLN A 124 3.98 3.15 -21.84
CA GLN A 124 5.32 2.60 -21.59
C GLN A 124 5.93 3.05 -20.27
N ARG A 125 5.62 4.27 -19.80
CA ARG A 125 6.08 4.76 -18.49
C ARG A 125 5.37 4.01 -17.37
N ILE A 126 4.09 3.71 -17.51
CA ILE A 126 3.34 2.90 -16.55
C ILE A 126 3.90 1.49 -16.48
N ALA A 127 4.13 0.83 -17.63
CA ALA A 127 4.73 -0.50 -17.67
C ALA A 127 6.10 -0.52 -16.94
N ARG A 128 6.97 0.47 -17.21
CA ARG A 128 8.26 0.61 -16.51
C ARG A 128 8.10 0.91 -15.01
N ALA A 129 7.12 1.71 -14.62
CA ALA A 129 6.85 1.98 -13.22
C ALA A 129 6.42 0.70 -12.49
N LEU A 130 5.54 -0.12 -13.09
CA LEU A 130 5.15 -1.43 -12.57
C LEU A 130 6.34 -2.38 -12.46
N GLU A 131 7.24 -2.38 -13.45
CA GLU A 131 8.47 -3.19 -13.43
C GLU A 131 9.43 -2.79 -12.30
N SER A 132 9.48 -1.51 -11.95
CA SER A 132 10.35 -1.00 -10.89
C SER A 132 9.87 -1.28 -9.47
N LEU A 133 8.67 -1.85 -9.29
CA LEU A 133 8.12 -2.11 -7.96
C LEU A 133 8.90 -3.23 -7.25
N PRO A 134 9.29 -3.07 -5.98
CA PRO A 134 9.90 -4.14 -5.18
C PRO A 134 8.88 -5.24 -4.85
N LEU A 135 8.72 -6.21 -5.75
CA LEU A 135 7.69 -7.27 -5.68
C LEU A 135 7.74 -8.09 -4.38
N TYR A 136 8.92 -8.21 -3.75
CA TYR A 136 9.09 -8.93 -2.49
C TYR A 136 8.32 -8.28 -1.32
N GLU A 137 7.89 -7.02 -1.42
CA GLU A 137 7.16 -6.29 -0.38
C GLU A 137 5.64 -6.53 -0.42
N ILE A 138 5.15 -7.14 -1.50
CA ILE A 138 3.72 -7.43 -1.69
C ILE A 138 3.29 -8.64 -0.87
N GLY A 139 4.22 -9.60 -0.67
CA GLY A 139 4.11 -10.69 0.30
C GLY A 139 3.15 -11.82 -0.05
N ALA A 140 2.32 -11.68 -1.10
CA ALA A 140 1.41 -12.73 -1.57
C ALA A 140 1.67 -13.05 -3.04
N ASP A 141 1.81 -14.34 -3.35
CA ASP A 141 2.15 -14.85 -4.68
C ASP A 141 1.19 -14.32 -5.77
N GLY A 142 -0.11 -14.28 -5.49
CA GLY A 142 -1.13 -13.75 -6.40
C GLY A 142 -0.93 -12.26 -6.72
N GLY A 143 -0.56 -11.45 -5.72
CA GLY A 143 -0.30 -10.02 -5.94
C GLY A 143 0.94 -9.78 -6.80
N VAL A 144 1.99 -10.59 -6.63
CA VAL A 144 3.20 -10.52 -7.46
C VAL A 144 2.89 -10.91 -8.91
N ALA A 145 2.19 -12.03 -9.11
CA ALA A 145 1.78 -12.48 -10.44
C ALA A 145 0.87 -11.46 -11.14
N ALA A 146 -0.05 -10.85 -10.40
CA ALA A 146 -0.96 -9.83 -10.93
C ALA A 146 -0.22 -8.56 -11.38
N ILE A 147 0.79 -8.07 -10.64
CA ILE A 147 1.59 -6.91 -11.09
C ILE A 147 2.37 -7.23 -12.37
N LEU A 148 2.99 -8.40 -12.45
CA LEU A 148 3.71 -8.83 -13.65
C LEU A 148 2.76 -8.94 -14.84
N SER A 149 1.57 -9.53 -14.63
CA SER A 149 0.50 -9.57 -15.62
C SER A 149 0.09 -8.17 -16.06
N MET A 150 -0.17 -7.23 -15.14
CA MET A 150 -0.51 -5.84 -15.50
C MET A 150 0.55 -5.21 -16.39
N ARG A 151 1.84 -5.34 -16.04
CA ARG A 151 2.95 -4.81 -16.85
C ARG A 151 2.87 -5.35 -18.28
N ASP A 152 2.75 -6.66 -18.42
CA ASP A 152 2.71 -7.30 -19.74
C ASP A 152 1.45 -6.89 -20.52
N GLN A 153 0.29 -6.76 -19.85
CA GLN A 153 -0.93 -6.27 -20.47
C GLN A 153 -0.81 -4.82 -20.97
N PHE A 154 -0.05 -3.94 -20.31
CA PHE A 154 0.18 -2.58 -20.85
C PHE A 154 0.97 -2.59 -22.16
N LEU A 155 1.92 -3.50 -22.32
CA LEU A 155 2.68 -3.67 -23.56
C LEU A 155 1.81 -4.25 -24.69
N LEU A 156 0.95 -5.21 -24.37
CA LEU A 156 0.00 -5.77 -25.33
C LEU A 156 -1.11 -4.77 -25.69
N LEU A 157 -1.56 -3.97 -24.72
CA LEU A 157 -2.53 -2.90 -24.93
C LEU A 157 -1.97 -1.82 -25.87
N GLU A 158 -0.69 -1.48 -25.75
CA GLU A 158 0.01 -0.58 -26.69
C GLU A 158 -0.12 -1.08 -28.13
N ASP A 159 0.24 -2.34 -28.39
CA ASP A 159 0.17 -2.95 -29.73
C ASP A 159 -1.27 -3.03 -30.26
N ALA A 160 -2.22 -3.41 -29.40
CA ALA A 160 -3.64 -3.46 -29.75
C ALA A 160 -4.20 -2.08 -30.11
N LEU A 161 -3.83 -1.03 -29.36
CA LEU A 161 -4.23 0.35 -29.64
C LEU A 161 -3.59 0.87 -30.92
N GLU A 162 -2.29 0.64 -31.15
CA GLU A 162 -1.63 1.04 -32.39
C GLU A 162 -2.25 0.35 -33.61
N THR A 163 -2.55 -0.94 -33.50
CA THR A 163 -3.25 -1.70 -34.55
C THR A 163 -4.66 -1.15 -34.80
N TYR A 164 -5.41 -0.82 -33.74
CA TYR A 164 -6.73 -0.20 -33.88
C TYR A 164 -6.66 1.18 -34.53
N ILE A 165 -5.71 2.04 -34.14
CA ILE A 165 -5.51 3.38 -34.72
C ILE A 165 -5.10 3.28 -36.19
N ALA A 166 -4.19 2.37 -36.52
CA ALA A 166 -3.79 2.13 -37.92
C ALA A 166 -4.98 1.61 -38.75
N GLY A 167 -5.90 0.88 -38.13
CA GLY A 167 -7.13 0.42 -38.72
C GLY A 167 -7.03 -0.90 -39.50
N PRO A 168 -8.17 -1.47 -39.93
CA PRO A 168 -8.24 -2.82 -40.48
C PRO A 168 -7.35 -3.09 -41.68
N TRP A 169 -7.09 -2.08 -42.52
CA TRP A 169 -6.26 -2.19 -43.72
C TRP A 169 -4.77 -2.39 -43.43
N ASN A 170 -4.32 -2.01 -42.23
CA ASN A 170 -2.93 -2.20 -41.81
C ASN A 170 -2.70 -3.55 -41.11
N HIS A 171 -3.76 -4.28 -40.77
CA HIS A 171 -3.65 -5.62 -40.21
C HIS A 171 -3.60 -6.66 -41.34
N SER A 172 -2.55 -7.48 -41.41
CA SER A 172 -2.30 -8.42 -42.51
C SER A 172 -3.46 -9.37 -42.81
N GLU A 173 -4.01 -10.03 -41.79
CA GLU A 173 -5.12 -10.99 -41.97
C GLU A 173 -6.44 -10.30 -42.32
N LEU A 174 -6.79 -9.19 -41.66
CA LEU A 174 -8.00 -8.43 -41.98
C LEU A 174 -7.93 -7.85 -43.40
N LYS A 175 -6.78 -7.33 -43.81
CA LYS A 175 -6.55 -6.83 -45.17
C LYS A 175 -6.84 -7.87 -46.24
N LYS A 176 -6.37 -9.11 -46.07
CA LYS A 176 -6.65 -10.21 -47.01
C LYS A 176 -8.16 -10.41 -47.19
N THR A 177 -8.92 -10.40 -46.09
CA THR A 177 -10.39 -10.52 -46.12
C THR A 177 -11.05 -9.31 -46.79
N LEU A 178 -10.59 -8.10 -46.49
CA LEU A 178 -11.14 -6.87 -47.06
C LEU A 178 -10.85 -6.72 -48.56
N ASP A 179 -9.68 -7.18 -49.01
CA ASP A 179 -9.31 -7.17 -50.43
C ASP A 179 -10.25 -8.04 -51.30
N LEU A 180 -10.94 -9.03 -50.70
CA LEU A 180 -11.95 -9.84 -51.39
C LEU A 180 -13.17 -9.02 -51.86
N TYR A 181 -13.50 -7.94 -51.14
CA TYR A 181 -14.67 -7.08 -51.38
C TYR A 181 -14.29 -5.72 -52.00
N ARG A 182 -13.07 -5.60 -52.55
CA ARG A 182 -12.57 -4.32 -53.08
C ARG A 182 -13.24 -3.89 -54.40
N ARG A 183 -14.04 -4.77 -55.02
CA ARG A 183 -14.70 -4.48 -56.30
C ARG A 183 -15.85 -3.48 -56.10
N PRO A 184 -16.13 -2.61 -57.07
CA PRO A 184 -17.20 -1.62 -56.96
C PRO A 184 -18.60 -2.24 -56.73
N GLU A 185 -18.84 -3.46 -57.19
CA GLU A 185 -20.12 -4.16 -56.92
C GLU A 185 -20.33 -4.58 -55.46
N ASP A 186 -19.27 -4.65 -54.65
CA ASP A 186 -19.29 -5.25 -53.30
C ASP A 186 -19.27 -4.21 -52.16
N TYR A 187 -19.59 -2.94 -52.42
CA TYR A 187 -19.46 -1.88 -51.41
C TYR A 187 -20.24 -2.16 -50.11
N ARG A 188 -21.42 -2.77 -50.18
CA ARG A 188 -22.22 -3.07 -48.98
C ARG A 188 -21.58 -4.17 -48.14
N GLU A 189 -21.03 -5.17 -48.79
CA GLU A 189 -20.30 -6.27 -48.18
C GLU A 189 -18.99 -5.78 -47.57
N LEU A 190 -18.28 -4.89 -48.27
CA LEU A 190 -17.08 -4.23 -47.78
C LEU A 190 -17.36 -3.42 -46.52
N ASP A 191 -18.43 -2.62 -46.49
CA ASP A 191 -18.82 -1.83 -45.31
C ASP A 191 -19.08 -2.73 -44.10
N ARG A 192 -19.83 -3.83 -44.28
CA ARG A 192 -20.06 -4.82 -43.21
C ARG A 192 -18.79 -5.51 -42.75
N ALA A 193 -17.88 -5.83 -43.68
CA ALA A 193 -16.60 -6.44 -43.37
C ALA A 193 -15.71 -5.46 -42.57
N LEU A 194 -15.70 -4.17 -42.93
CA LEU A 194 -15.01 -3.11 -42.19
C LEU A 194 -15.59 -2.92 -40.79
N GLU A 195 -16.91 -2.89 -40.65
CA GLU A 195 -17.57 -2.79 -39.33
C GLU A 195 -17.18 -3.99 -38.44
N THR A 196 -17.22 -5.21 -38.99
CA THR A 196 -16.83 -6.42 -38.27
C THR A 196 -15.36 -6.39 -37.88
N ALA A 197 -14.47 -6.00 -38.79
CA ALA A 197 -13.05 -5.87 -38.53
C ALA A 197 -12.76 -4.85 -37.43
N ASN A 198 -13.44 -3.70 -37.43
CA ASN A 198 -13.32 -2.70 -36.38
C ASN A 198 -13.78 -3.25 -35.01
N LYS A 199 -14.90 -3.99 -34.96
CA LYS A 199 -15.37 -4.64 -33.72
C LYS A 199 -14.34 -5.61 -33.15
N VAL A 200 -13.66 -6.39 -34.00
CA VAL A 200 -12.58 -7.29 -33.56
C VAL A 200 -11.41 -6.52 -32.95
N LEU A 201 -10.97 -5.42 -33.59
CA LEU A 201 -9.87 -4.61 -33.07
C LEU A 201 -10.23 -3.95 -31.72
N ILE A 202 -11.45 -3.40 -31.59
CA ILE A 202 -11.96 -2.86 -30.33
C ILE A 202 -12.01 -3.95 -29.26
N HIS A 203 -12.49 -5.14 -29.60
CA HIS A 203 -12.58 -6.26 -28.67
C HIS A 203 -11.21 -6.65 -28.10
N ASN A 204 -10.17 -6.69 -28.94
CA ASN A 204 -8.81 -6.96 -28.50
C ASN A 204 -8.31 -5.93 -27.48
N VAL A 205 -8.53 -4.63 -27.72
CA VAL A 205 -8.21 -3.57 -26.75
C VAL A 205 -8.95 -3.80 -25.43
N VAL A 206 -10.26 -4.08 -25.50
CA VAL A 206 -11.11 -4.29 -24.31
C VAL A 206 -10.68 -5.52 -23.48
N ILE A 207 -10.21 -6.60 -24.12
CA ILE A 207 -9.68 -7.77 -23.42
C ILE A 207 -8.52 -7.36 -22.49
N HIS A 208 -7.55 -6.61 -23.00
CA HIS A 208 -6.40 -6.17 -22.21
C HIS A 208 -6.81 -5.24 -21.07
N LEU A 209 -7.72 -4.30 -21.33
CA LEU A 209 -8.26 -3.42 -20.28
C LEU A 209 -8.96 -4.21 -19.17
N ASN A 210 -9.77 -5.20 -19.53
CA ASN A 210 -10.46 -6.06 -18.56
C ASN A 210 -9.48 -6.90 -17.74
N ARG A 211 -8.41 -7.39 -18.37
CA ARG A 211 -7.36 -8.13 -17.66
C ARG A 211 -6.62 -7.23 -16.67
N ILE A 212 -6.24 -6.01 -17.06
CA ILE A 212 -5.62 -5.02 -16.16
C ILE A 212 -6.52 -4.75 -14.94
N ARG A 213 -7.83 -4.58 -15.15
CA ARG A 213 -8.78 -4.36 -14.06
C ARG A 213 -8.90 -5.56 -13.12
N ALA A 214 -8.88 -6.77 -13.66
CA ALA A 214 -8.90 -7.99 -12.88
C ALA A 214 -7.63 -8.10 -12.02
N ASP A 215 -6.46 -7.88 -12.63
CA ASP A 215 -5.17 -7.91 -11.93
C ASP A 215 -5.09 -6.82 -10.85
N TYR A 216 -5.58 -5.60 -11.12
CA TYR A 216 -5.68 -4.53 -10.11
C TYR A 216 -6.47 -4.98 -8.86
N ASN A 217 -7.61 -5.65 -9.06
CA ASN A 217 -8.41 -6.15 -7.95
C ASN A 217 -7.69 -7.25 -7.16
N GLU A 218 -6.93 -8.11 -7.83
CA GLU A 218 -6.11 -9.14 -7.20
C GLU A 218 -4.99 -8.52 -6.36
N VAL A 219 -4.28 -7.51 -6.90
CA VAL A 219 -3.27 -6.76 -6.13
C VAL A 219 -3.88 -6.07 -4.93
N ARG A 220 -5.04 -5.43 -5.10
CA ARG A 220 -5.76 -4.78 -4.00
C ARG A 220 -6.11 -5.77 -2.90
N GLN A 221 -6.61 -6.95 -3.25
CA GLN A 221 -6.96 -8.00 -2.30
C GLN A 221 -5.72 -8.57 -1.60
N ALA A 222 -4.61 -8.74 -2.31
CA ALA A 222 -3.34 -9.21 -1.77
C ALA A 222 -2.74 -8.22 -0.76
N MET A 223 -2.78 -6.92 -1.06
CA MET A 223 -2.21 -5.88 -0.20
C MET A 223 -3.10 -5.52 0.99
N PHE A 224 -4.42 -5.56 0.78
CA PHE A 224 -5.44 -5.15 1.76
C PHE A 224 -6.53 -6.23 1.87
N PRO A 225 -6.20 -7.41 2.43
CA PRO A 225 -7.19 -8.45 2.65
C PRO A 225 -8.29 -7.90 3.58
N LYS A 226 -9.56 -8.15 3.23
CA LYS A 226 -10.68 -7.80 4.11
C LYS A 226 -10.46 -8.47 5.47
N SER A 227 -10.48 -7.70 6.56
CA SER A 227 -10.43 -8.26 7.90
C SER A 227 -11.60 -9.24 8.08
N SER A 228 -11.30 -10.44 8.55
CA SER A 228 -12.30 -11.49 8.84
C SER A 228 -13.32 -11.10 9.92
N THR A 229 -13.19 -9.91 10.49
CA THR A 229 -14.03 -9.35 11.56
C THR A 229 -15.28 -8.61 11.06
N ASP A 230 -15.43 -8.42 9.74
CA ASP A 230 -16.59 -7.74 9.12
C ASP A 230 -17.62 -8.71 8.49
N GLN A 231 -17.60 -9.99 8.87
CA GLN A 231 -18.62 -11.00 8.52
C GLN A 231 -19.35 -11.47 9.79
#